data_AF-A0A351YE79-F1
#
_entry.id   AF-A0A351YE79-F1
#
_cell.length_a   1.000
_cell.length_b   1.000
_cell.length_c   1.000
_cell.angle_alpha   90.00
_cell.angle_beta   90.00
_cell.angle_gamma   90.00
#
_symmetry.space_group_name_H-M   'P 1'
#
loop_
_entity.id
_entity.type
_entity.pdbx_description
1 polymer ?
#
loop_
_entity_poly.entity_id
_entity_poly.type
_entity_poly.pdbx_seq_one_letter_code
_entity_poly.pdbx_strand_id
1 'polypeptide(L)' 'VHAKTGTVTGVSSLAGYARAADGRLLAFVIINQNVLKGSRARAFQDKVCTELCR' A
#
# COMPACT_ATOMS: atom_id res chain seq x y z
N VAL A 1 1.54 10.05 -2.55
CA VAL A 1 1.62 9.08 -1.43
C VAL A 1 3.06 8.99 -0.98
N HIS A 2 3.31 9.08 0.33
CA HIS A 2 4.64 8.88 0.92
C HIS A 2 4.58 7.67 1.85
N ALA A 3 5.23 6.58 1.46
CA ALA A 3 5.16 5.32 2.18
C ALA A 3 6.45 4.52 2.05
N LYS A 4 6.70 3.63 3.02
CA LYS A 4 7.81 2.69 3.05
C LYS A 4 7.31 1.30 2.66
N THR A 5 8.03 0.66 1.77
CA THR A 5 7.83 -0.74 1.39
C THR A 5 8.64 -1.67 2.30
N GLY A 6 8.09 -2.85 2.56
CA GLY A 6 8.78 -4.01 3.11
C GLY A 6 8.42 -5.25 2.31
N THR A 7 9.37 -6.13 2.02
CA THR A 7 9.09 -7.35 1.25
C THR A 7 10.01 -8.47 1.73
N VAL A 8 9.41 -9.61 2.08
CA VAL A 8 10.08 -10.86 2.40
C VAL A 8 9.34 -12.02 1.71
N THR A 9 9.87 -13.23 1.75
CA THR A 9 9.23 -14.38 1.10
C THR A 9 7.79 -14.58 1.62
N GLY A 10 6.82 -14.55 0.70
CA GLY A 10 5.39 -14.74 1.02
C GLY A 10 4.67 -13.51 1.59
N VAL A 11 5.37 -12.38 1.78
CA VAL A 11 4.84 -11.19 2.46
C VAL A 11 5.27 -9.91 1.76
N SER A 12 4.33 -8.99 1.56
CA SER A 12 4.62 -7.63 1.11
C SER A 12 3.83 -6.61 1.92
N SER A 13 4.51 -5.57 2.39
CA SER A 13 3.92 -4.51 3.20
C SER A 13 4.20 -3.12 2.63
N LEU A 14 3.25 -2.20 2.86
CA LEU A 14 3.34 -0.79 2.52
C LEU A 14 2.70 0.02 3.65
N ALA A 15 3.46 0.92 4.27
CA ALA A 15 2.98 1.75 5.36
C ALA A 15 3.35 3.21 5.14
N GLY A 16 2.43 4.14 5.37
CA GLY A 16 2.70 5.55 5.22
C GLY A 16 1.46 6.43 5.18
N TYR A 17 1.58 7.53 4.46
CA TYR A 17 0.56 8.58 4.39
C TYR A 17 0.13 8.85 2.93
N ALA A 18 -1.18 9.02 2.75
CA ALA A 18 -1.81 9.41 1.50
C ALA A 18 -2.58 10.72 1.72
N ARG A 19 -2.62 11.58 0.71
CA ARG A 19 -3.46 12.78 0.74
C ARG A 19 -4.72 12.47 -0.06
N ALA A 20 -5.89 12.56 0.56
CA ALA A 20 -7.18 12.37 -0.09
C ALA A 20 -7.51 13.58 -0.98
N ALA A 21 -8.48 13.44 -1.89
CA ALA A 21 -8.88 14.54 -2.78
C ALA A 21 -9.42 15.76 -2.03
N ASP A 22 -10.00 15.57 -0.85
CA ASP A 22 -10.46 16.63 0.04
C ASP A 22 -9.33 17.32 0.84
N GLY A 23 -8.07 16.93 0.60
CA GLY A 23 -6.89 17.51 1.23
C GLY A 23 -6.51 16.93 2.58
N ARG A 24 -7.32 16.03 3.18
CA ARG A 24 -7.00 15.35 4.44
C ARG A 24 -5.82 14.40 4.26
N LEU A 25 -4.99 14.31 5.29
CA LEU A 25 -3.90 13.35 5.37
C LEU A 25 -4.41 12.06 6.01
N LEU A 26 -4.35 10.96 5.27
CA LEU A 26 -4.71 9.62 5.71
C LEU A 26 -3.45 8.84 6.08
N ALA A 27 -3.42 8.25 7.27
CA ALA A 27 -2.41 7.27 7.65
C ALA A 27 -2.91 5.86 7.29
N PHE A 28 -2.05 5.02 6.74
CA PHE A 28 -2.40 3.65 6.35
C PHE A 28 -1.26 2.66 6.56
N VAL A 29 -1.63 1.40 6.78
CA VAL A 29 -0.73 0.25 6.80
C VAL A 29 -1.40 -0.89 6.04
N ILE A 30 -0.73 -1.43 5.03
CA ILE A 30 -1.17 -2.56 4.22
C ILE A 30 -0.14 -3.68 4.38
N ILE A 31 -0.60 -4.87 4.76
CA ILE A 31 0.24 -6.07 4.88
C ILE A 31 -0.47 -7.21 4.13
N ASN A 32 0.14 -7.66 3.04
CA ASN A 32 -0.33 -8.79 2.25
C ASN A 32 0.50 -10.03 2.60
N GLN A 33 -0.16 -11.01 3.23
CA GLN A 33 0.43 -12.30 3.60
C GLN A 33 0.03 -13.41 2.61
N ASN A 34 0.76 -14.52 2.66
CA ASN A 34 0.51 -15.71 1.84
C ASN A 34 0.48 -15.40 0.34
N VAL A 35 1.36 -14.49 -0.10
CA VAL A 35 1.39 -14.05 -1.50
C VAL A 35 2.45 -14.82 -2.27
N LEU A 36 2.01 -15.61 -3.24
CA LEU A 36 2.89 -16.41 -4.10
C LEU A 36 3.79 -15.54 -5.01
N LYS A 37 3.36 -14.32 -5.34
CA LYS A 37 4.10 -13.39 -6.19
C LYS A 37 4.05 -11.98 -5.62
N GLY A 38 5.19 -11.44 -5.21
CA GLY A 38 5.29 -10.08 -4.65
C GLY A 38 4.79 -8.99 -5.60
N SER A 39 4.93 -9.17 -6.92
CA SER A 39 4.40 -8.24 -7.93
C SER A 39 2.87 -8.09 -7.88
N ARG A 40 2.13 -9.16 -7.55
CA ARG A 40 0.67 -9.09 -7.38
C ARG A 40 0.29 -8.32 -6.11
N ALA A 41 1.03 -8.51 -5.02
CA ALA A 41 0.82 -7.73 -3.80
C ALA A 41 1.06 -6.24 -4.05
N ARG A 42 2.16 -5.90 -4.74
CA ARG A 42 2.47 -4.51 -5.09
C ARG A 42 1.39 -3.88 -5.96
N ALA A 43 0.92 -4.59 -7.00
CA ALA A 43 -0.18 -4.09 -7.84
C ALA A 43 -1.49 -3.87 -7.04
N PHE A 44 -1.76 -4.71 -6.03
CA PHE A 44 -2.87 -4.50 -5.11
C PHE A 44 -2.66 -3.26 -4.24
N GLN A 45 -1.49 -3.10 -3.62
CA GLN A 45 -1.14 -1.94 -2.80
C GLN A 45 -1.25 -0.64 -3.61
N ASP A 46 -0.76 -0.62 -4.85
CA ASP A 46 -0.84 0.54 -5.74
C ASP A 46 -2.31 0.93 -6.03
N LYS A 47 -3.19 -0.06 -6.24
CA LYS A 47 -4.63 0.19 -6.41
C LYS A 47 -5.26 0.77 -5.15
N VAL A 48 -4.98 0.21 -3.97
CA VAL A 48 -5.49 0.76 -2.70
C VAL A 48 -5.03 2.19 -2.51
N CYS A 49 -3.74 2.49 -2.73
CA CYS A 49 -3.22 3.85 -2.66
C CYS A 49 -3.88 4.81 -3.66
N THR A 50 -4.22 4.32 -4.85
CA THR A 50 -4.96 5.13 -5.85
C THR A 50 -6.36 5.47 -5.36
N GLU A 51 -7.08 4.51 -4.78
CA GLU A 51 -8.42 4.76 -4.22
C GLU A 51 -8.39 5.67 -2.99
N LEU A 52 -7.35 5.58 -2.15
CA LEU A 52 -7.17 6.49 -1.00
C LEU A 52 -6.88 7.94 -1.40
N CYS A 53 -6.38 8.17 -2.62
CA CYS A 53 -6.06 9.49 -3.16
C CYS A 53 -7.15 10.07 -4.06
N ARG A 54 -8.24 9.34 -4.28
CA ARG A 54 -9.47 9.88 -4.88
C ARG A 54 -10.30 10.64 -3.85
#